data_AF-A0A939M004-F1
#
_entry.id   AF-A0A939M004-F1
#
_cell.length_a   1.000
_cell.length_b   1.000
_cell.length_c   1.000
_cell.angle_alpha   90.00
_cell.angle_beta   90.00
_cell.angle_gamma   90.00
#
_symmetry.space_group_name_H-M   'P 1'
#
loop_
_entity.id
_entity.type
_entity.pdbx_description
1 polymer ?
#
loop_
_entity_poly.entity_id
_entity_poly.type
_entity_poly.pdbx_seq_one_letter_code
_entity_poly.pdbx_strand_id
1 'polypeptide(L)'
;MRIIPNELLSSSDLIVDAVYEGGASGNAADDPISKLLQGVGNQGGFRAAGRGQDRTLVVLYTSGADQDWPDTLDLNTGQFVYFGDNKTPGHELHDTGRGGNRILRRTFELLHASPPMREKVPPFLIFKKYPTPASSRSVQFKGLAAPGFAGLPSTADLVAVWRTTEGQRFQNYRAVFTVLNIPVVERSWLRELSSGNSVSLLPRRPPGRIG
;
A
#
# COMPACT_ATOMS: atom_id res chain seq x y z
N MET A 1 -15.04 15.92 -3.66
CA MET A 1 -14.21 14.75 -4.02
C MET A 1 -13.58 15.01 -5.38
N ARG A 2 -12.25 14.93 -5.51
CA ARG A 2 -11.55 15.15 -6.78
C ARG A 2 -11.50 13.84 -7.57
N ILE A 3 -11.85 13.88 -8.85
CA ILE A 3 -11.78 12.73 -9.76
C ILE A 3 -10.73 13.03 -10.82
N ILE A 4 -9.82 12.08 -11.05
CA ILE A 4 -8.73 12.15 -12.02
C ILE A 4 -9.02 11.13 -13.12
N PRO A 5 -9.33 11.60 -14.34
CA PRO A 5 -9.56 10.74 -15.50
C PRO A 5 -8.34 9.90 -15.89
N ASN A 6 -8.60 8.80 -16.60
CA ASN A 6 -7.60 7.80 -16.96
C ASN A 6 -6.40 8.37 -17.77
N GLU A 7 -6.69 9.33 -18.65
CA GLU A 7 -5.75 10.01 -19.53
C GLU A 7 -4.77 10.93 -18.80
N LEU A 8 -5.11 11.37 -17.58
CA LEU A 8 -4.27 12.26 -16.77
C LEU A 8 -3.41 11.49 -15.75
N LEU A 9 -3.57 10.17 -15.60
CA LEU A 9 -2.93 9.41 -14.53
C LEU A 9 -1.40 9.47 -14.56
N SER A 10 -0.79 9.45 -15.74
CA SER A 10 0.67 9.41 -15.89
C SER A 10 1.38 10.71 -15.47
N SER A 11 0.65 11.82 -15.40
CA SER A 11 1.14 13.15 -15.02
C SER A 11 0.60 13.65 -13.68
N SER A 12 -0.38 12.97 -13.08
CA SER A 12 -1.08 13.44 -11.88
C SER A 12 -0.33 13.18 -10.58
N ASP A 13 -0.46 14.06 -9.59
CA ASP A 13 -0.07 13.78 -8.21
C ASP A 13 -1.01 12.75 -7.56
N LEU A 14 -0.59 12.17 -6.42
CA LEU A 14 -1.47 11.40 -5.55
C LEU A 14 -2.02 12.29 -4.43
N ILE A 15 -3.33 12.54 -4.45
CA ILE A 15 -4.03 13.43 -3.54
C ILE A 15 -4.91 12.58 -2.65
N VAL A 16 -4.81 12.76 -1.34
CA VAL A 16 -5.60 11.98 -0.37
C VAL A 16 -7.09 12.13 -0.70
N ASP A 17 -7.78 10.98 -0.73
CA ASP A 17 -9.19 10.80 -1.06
C ASP A 17 -9.61 11.17 -2.49
N ALA A 18 -8.68 11.52 -3.37
CA ALA A 18 -8.97 11.62 -4.80
C ALA A 18 -9.21 10.23 -5.42
N VAL A 19 -10.13 10.19 -6.38
CA VAL A 19 -10.45 9.00 -7.17
C VAL A 19 -9.69 9.05 -8.49
N TYR A 20 -9.07 7.94 -8.85
CA TYR A 20 -8.27 7.76 -10.06
C TYR A 20 -8.94 6.71 -10.93
N GLU A 21 -9.40 7.14 -12.11
CA GLU A 21 -10.27 6.32 -12.92
C GLU A 21 -9.50 5.28 -13.74
N GLY A 22 -9.99 4.04 -13.68
CA GLY A 22 -9.48 2.96 -14.50
C GLY A 22 -9.81 3.16 -15.98
N GLY A 23 -9.22 2.30 -16.83
CA GLY A 23 -9.61 2.22 -18.23
C GLY A 23 -10.95 1.49 -18.42
N ALA A 24 -11.38 1.41 -19.68
CA ALA A 24 -12.62 0.75 -20.11
C ALA A 24 -12.39 -0.34 -21.17
N SER A 25 -11.13 -0.77 -21.39
CA SER A 25 -10.76 -1.73 -22.44
C SER A 25 -11.06 -3.20 -22.09
N GLY A 26 -11.52 -3.48 -20.87
CA GLY A 26 -11.84 -4.81 -20.37
C GLY A 26 -10.62 -5.68 -20.04
N ASN A 27 -9.42 -5.11 -19.95
CA ASN A 27 -8.18 -5.87 -19.80
C ASN A 27 -7.28 -5.32 -18.68
N ALA A 28 -6.12 -5.96 -18.47
CA ALA A 28 -5.23 -5.61 -17.37
C ALA A 28 -4.64 -4.19 -17.46
N ALA A 29 -4.66 -3.56 -18.64
CA ALA A 29 -4.23 -2.17 -18.83
C ALA A 29 -5.24 -1.15 -18.28
N ASP A 30 -6.43 -1.58 -17.86
CA ASP A 30 -7.42 -0.70 -17.21
C ASP A 30 -7.06 -0.37 -15.76
N ASP A 31 -6.06 -1.04 -15.18
CA ASP A 31 -5.62 -0.79 -13.83
C ASP A 31 -4.98 0.61 -13.68
N PRO A 32 -5.60 1.53 -12.89
CA PRO A 32 -5.10 2.89 -12.76
C PRO A 32 -3.79 2.96 -11.98
N ILE A 33 -3.54 2.03 -11.04
CA ILE A 33 -2.34 2.03 -10.19
C ILE A 33 -1.08 1.85 -11.03
N SER A 34 -1.07 0.92 -11.98
CA SER A 34 0.08 0.70 -12.87
C SER A 34 0.36 1.87 -13.82
N LYS A 35 -0.65 2.68 -14.16
CA LYS A 35 -0.47 3.94 -14.91
C LYS A 35 0.03 5.07 -14.02
N LEU A 36 -0.42 5.10 -12.76
CA LEU A 36 0.03 6.07 -11.76
C LEU A 36 1.46 5.78 -11.30
N LEU A 37 1.90 4.53 -11.24
CA LEU A 37 3.14 4.12 -10.60
C LEU A 37 3.94 3.20 -11.51
N GLN A 38 4.96 3.76 -12.15
CA GLN A 38 5.85 3.01 -13.03
C GLN A 38 6.60 1.92 -12.24
N GLY A 39 6.66 0.71 -12.81
CA GLY A 39 7.33 -0.44 -12.19
C GLY A 39 6.50 -1.19 -11.15
N VAL A 40 5.28 -0.73 -10.83
CA VAL A 40 4.33 -1.45 -9.98
C VAL A 40 3.42 -2.34 -10.85
N GLY A 41 3.17 -3.57 -10.40
CA GLY A 41 2.25 -4.49 -11.08
C GLY A 41 0.80 -3.97 -11.15
N ASN A 42 0.00 -4.58 -12.03
CA ASN A 42 -1.39 -4.18 -12.30
C ASN A 42 -2.45 -5.05 -11.58
N GLN A 43 -2.03 -5.98 -10.72
CA GLN A 43 -2.92 -6.92 -10.02
C GLN A 43 -2.37 -7.30 -8.64
N GLY A 44 -3.27 -7.73 -7.76
CA GLY A 44 -2.96 -8.18 -6.39
C GLY A 44 -3.15 -7.09 -5.34
N GLY A 45 -3.27 -7.53 -4.08
CA GLY A 45 -3.35 -6.65 -2.89
C GLY A 45 -2.01 -6.01 -2.57
N PHE A 46 -0.93 -6.80 -2.57
CA PHE A 46 0.44 -6.28 -2.52
C PHE A 46 0.99 -6.08 -3.92
N ARG A 47 1.53 -4.90 -4.18
CA ARG A 47 2.24 -4.61 -5.43
C ARG A 47 3.50 -3.81 -5.10
N ALA A 48 4.66 -4.24 -5.56
CA ALA A 48 5.92 -3.60 -5.19
C ALA A 48 6.75 -3.25 -6.42
N ALA A 49 7.55 -2.20 -6.32
CA ALA A 49 8.60 -1.86 -7.25
C ALA A 49 9.98 -2.05 -6.59
N GLY A 50 11.02 -2.11 -7.43
CA GLY A 50 12.39 -2.36 -6.99
C GLY A 50 12.80 -3.84 -7.07
N ARG A 51 14.10 -4.07 -7.22
CA ARG A 51 14.72 -5.40 -7.32
C ARG A 51 15.23 -5.86 -5.95
N GLY A 52 15.34 -7.17 -5.76
CA GLY A 52 15.84 -7.74 -4.50
C GLY A 52 14.78 -7.80 -3.38
N GLN A 53 15.24 -7.94 -2.14
CA GLN A 53 14.38 -8.04 -0.95
C GLN A 53 13.90 -6.68 -0.46
N ASP A 54 14.76 -5.66 -0.55
CA ASP A 54 14.46 -4.29 -0.12
C ASP A 54 13.79 -3.55 -1.29
N ARG A 55 12.48 -3.33 -1.16
CA ARG A 55 11.65 -2.70 -2.20
C ARG A 55 11.85 -1.18 -2.19
N THR A 56 11.66 -0.54 -3.33
CA THR A 56 11.73 0.94 -3.43
C THR A 56 10.37 1.59 -3.18
N LEU A 57 9.29 0.85 -3.41
CA LEU A 57 7.92 1.30 -3.21
C LEU A 57 7.02 0.08 -3.02
N VAL A 58 6.05 0.18 -2.12
CA VAL A 58 5.00 -0.82 -1.94
C VAL A 58 3.63 -0.15 -2.03
N VAL A 59 2.71 -0.80 -2.71
CA VAL A 59 1.29 -0.45 -2.78
C VAL A 59 0.50 -1.50 -2.02
N LEU A 60 -0.36 -1.03 -1.12
CA LEU A 60 -1.39 -1.82 -0.46
C LEU A 60 -2.73 -1.48 -1.12
N TYR A 61 -3.25 -2.44 -1.87
CA TYR A 61 -4.57 -2.36 -2.48
C TYR A 61 -5.56 -3.21 -1.66
N THR A 62 -6.69 -2.60 -1.30
CA THR A 62 -7.81 -3.32 -0.68
C THR A 62 -9.10 -3.11 -1.49
N SER A 63 -9.88 -4.17 -1.63
CA SER A 63 -11.26 -4.07 -2.12
C SER A 63 -12.22 -3.57 -1.04
N GLY A 64 -11.86 -3.74 0.24
CA GLY A 64 -12.75 -3.53 1.38
C GLY A 64 -13.95 -4.49 1.45
N ALA A 65 -13.95 -5.56 0.65
CA ALA A 65 -15.08 -6.48 0.53
C ALA A 65 -14.87 -7.84 1.23
N ASP A 66 -13.64 -8.13 1.64
CA ASP A 66 -13.25 -9.38 2.28
C ASP A 66 -13.61 -9.34 3.77
N GLN A 67 -14.63 -10.09 4.16
CA GLN A 67 -15.14 -10.08 5.55
C GLN A 67 -14.25 -10.90 6.50
N ASP A 68 -13.56 -11.91 5.98
CA ASP A 68 -12.63 -12.73 6.77
C ASP A 68 -11.33 -11.97 7.05
N TRP A 69 -11.00 -11.01 6.17
CA TRP A 69 -9.82 -10.17 6.25
C TRP A 69 -10.21 -8.68 6.17
N PRO A 70 -10.81 -8.13 7.23
CA PRO A 70 -11.39 -6.79 7.21
C PRO A 70 -10.30 -5.73 7.33
N ASP A 71 -9.70 -5.35 6.20
CA ASP A 71 -8.80 -4.19 6.15
C ASP A 71 -9.56 -2.92 6.58
N THR A 72 -9.03 -2.17 7.54
CA THR A 72 -9.69 -0.98 8.10
C THR A 72 -8.76 0.21 8.17
N LEU A 73 -9.29 1.38 7.84
CA LEU A 73 -8.63 2.67 8.04
C LEU A 73 -9.48 3.49 9.01
N ASP A 74 -8.95 3.79 10.19
CA ASP A 74 -9.53 4.75 11.12
C ASP A 74 -9.11 6.17 10.71
N LEU A 75 -10.08 6.97 10.25
CA LEU A 75 -9.85 8.33 9.77
C LEU A 75 -9.50 9.32 10.88
N ASN A 76 -9.83 9.02 12.14
CA ASN A 76 -9.53 9.91 13.27
C ASN A 76 -8.08 9.77 13.72
N THR A 77 -7.56 8.54 13.68
CA THR A 77 -6.22 8.22 14.18
C THR A 77 -5.18 8.06 13.05
N GLY A 78 -5.63 7.84 11.81
CA GLY A 78 -4.76 7.47 10.70
C GLY A 78 -4.24 6.03 10.81
N GLN A 79 -4.78 5.21 11.72
CA GLN A 79 -4.37 3.81 11.85
C GLN A 79 -4.98 2.99 10.71
N PHE A 80 -4.11 2.31 9.96
CA PHE A 80 -4.52 1.37 8.93
C PHE A 80 -4.15 -0.06 9.31
N VAL A 81 -5.13 -0.94 9.40
CA VAL A 81 -4.94 -2.37 9.58
C VAL A 81 -5.08 -3.06 8.23
N TYR A 82 -4.05 -3.82 7.84
CA TYR A 82 -4.00 -4.53 6.57
C TYR A 82 -3.62 -5.99 6.79
N PHE A 83 -4.35 -6.90 6.15
CA PHE A 83 -4.09 -8.32 6.24
C PHE A 83 -3.18 -8.82 5.11
N GLY A 84 -2.36 -9.80 5.45
CA GLY A 84 -1.41 -10.44 4.56
C GLY A 84 -2.05 -11.19 3.39
N ASP A 85 -1.21 -11.71 2.49
CA ASP A 85 -1.66 -12.39 1.27
C ASP A 85 -1.81 -13.92 1.39
N ASN A 86 -1.63 -14.50 2.59
CA ASN A 86 -1.94 -15.91 2.85
C ASN A 86 -3.41 -16.09 3.28
N LYS A 87 -4.34 -16.01 2.33
CA LYS A 87 -5.79 -15.97 2.61
C LYS A 87 -6.51 -17.32 2.54
N THR A 88 -5.81 -18.37 2.13
CA THR A 88 -6.36 -19.73 2.00
C THR A 88 -5.43 -20.76 2.65
N PRO A 89 -5.96 -21.90 3.14
CA PRO A 89 -5.14 -23.00 3.62
C PRO A 89 -4.20 -23.56 2.54
N GLY A 90 -3.20 -24.32 2.97
CA GLY A 90 -2.32 -25.11 2.09
C GLY A 90 -0.89 -24.58 1.91
N HIS A 91 -0.60 -23.39 2.43
CA HIS A 91 0.73 -22.77 2.36
C HIS A 91 1.23 -22.30 3.72
N GLU A 92 2.56 -22.32 3.89
CA GLU A 92 3.25 -21.69 5.02
C GLU A 92 3.04 -20.16 4.97
N LEU A 93 3.11 -19.47 6.11
CA LEU A 93 2.82 -18.05 6.26
C LEU A 93 3.56 -17.16 5.24
N HIS A 94 4.80 -17.50 4.89
CA HIS A 94 5.62 -16.75 3.94
C HIS A 94 5.64 -17.33 2.53
N ASP A 95 5.02 -18.51 2.32
CA ASP A 95 4.90 -19.16 1.02
C ASP A 95 3.68 -18.64 0.24
N THR A 96 3.73 -17.36 -0.14
CA THR A 96 2.68 -16.71 -0.92
C THR A 96 3.15 -16.41 -2.34
N GLY A 97 2.27 -16.61 -3.32
CA GLY A 97 2.61 -16.47 -4.74
C GLY A 97 3.03 -15.05 -5.15
N ARG A 98 2.50 -14.02 -4.48
CA ARG A 98 2.88 -12.60 -4.69
C ARG A 98 3.91 -12.10 -3.68
N GLY A 99 4.16 -12.84 -2.60
CA GLY A 99 5.18 -12.53 -1.60
C GLY A 99 4.86 -11.36 -0.68
N GLY A 100 3.59 -11.00 -0.52
CA GLY A 100 3.15 -9.92 0.38
C GLY A 100 3.59 -10.13 1.82
N ASN A 101 3.40 -11.34 2.35
CA ASN A 101 3.83 -11.68 3.71
C ASN A 101 5.36 -11.61 3.90
N ARG A 102 6.14 -11.89 2.85
CA ARG A 102 7.60 -11.69 2.87
C ARG A 102 7.96 -10.21 2.92
N ILE A 103 7.23 -9.35 2.18
CA ILE A 103 7.39 -7.89 2.22
C ILE A 103 7.07 -7.36 3.63
N LEU A 104 5.96 -7.80 4.22
CA LEU A 104 5.59 -7.42 5.58
C LEU A 104 6.66 -7.83 6.59
N ARG A 105 7.05 -9.11 6.61
CA ARG A 105 8.09 -9.63 7.48
C ARG A 105 9.37 -8.78 7.39
N ARG A 106 9.90 -8.60 6.18
CA ARG A 106 11.12 -7.83 5.94
C ARG A 106 11.00 -6.38 6.41
N THR A 107 9.84 -5.75 6.17
CA THR A 107 9.58 -4.35 6.54
C THR A 107 9.64 -4.16 8.06
N PHE A 108 8.96 -5.02 8.82
CA PHE A 108 8.92 -4.90 10.28
C PHE A 108 10.22 -5.39 10.94
N GLU A 109 10.95 -6.33 10.32
CA GLU A 109 12.32 -6.68 10.74
C GLU A 109 13.26 -5.48 10.63
N LEU A 110 13.20 -4.71 9.54
CA LEU A 110 13.99 -3.49 9.35
C LEU A 110 13.58 -2.38 10.32
N LEU A 111 12.27 -2.20 10.55
CA LEU A 111 11.72 -1.21 11.46
C LEU A 111 12.21 -1.42 12.90
N HIS A 112 12.29 -2.68 13.34
CA HIS A 112 12.62 -3.07 14.72
C HIS A 112 14.06 -3.56 14.89
N ALA A 113 14.91 -3.40 13.87
CA ALA A 113 16.33 -3.69 13.98
C ALA A 113 17.01 -2.81 15.06
N SER A 114 18.20 -3.23 15.52
CA SER A 114 19.02 -2.47 16.45
C SER A 114 20.41 -2.23 15.86
N PRO A 115 20.73 -1.01 15.36
CA PRO A 115 19.83 0.15 15.23
C PRO A 115 18.74 -0.02 14.15
N PRO A 116 17.62 0.71 14.22
CA PRO A 116 16.57 0.64 13.20
C PRO A 116 17.07 1.04 11.80
N MET A 117 16.74 0.24 10.79
CA MET A 117 17.18 0.44 9.41
C MET A 117 16.08 1.10 8.57
N ARG A 118 15.57 2.25 9.03
CA ARG A 118 14.41 2.95 8.44
C ARG A 118 14.66 3.42 7.00
N GLU A 119 15.91 3.64 6.63
CA GLU A 119 16.33 3.99 5.27
C GLU A 119 16.08 2.87 4.25
N LYS A 120 15.90 1.62 4.71
CA LYS A 120 15.57 0.47 3.86
C LYS A 120 14.08 0.14 3.86
N VAL A 121 13.29 0.80 4.69
CA VAL A 121 11.83 0.62 4.72
C VAL A 121 11.21 1.35 3.53
N PRO A 122 10.49 0.66 2.63
CA PRO A 122 9.85 1.33 1.51
C PRO A 122 8.71 2.24 1.98
N PRO A 123 8.41 3.31 1.24
CA PRO A 123 7.13 3.99 1.37
C PRO A 123 5.97 3.05 0.98
N PHE A 124 4.85 3.14 1.72
CA PHE A 124 3.62 2.40 1.42
C PHE A 124 2.53 3.35 0.91
N LEU A 125 1.99 3.09 -0.28
CA LEU A 125 0.84 3.83 -0.82
C LEU A 125 -0.43 2.99 -0.69
N ILE A 126 -1.46 3.53 -0.04
CA ILE A 126 -2.71 2.79 0.19
C ILE A 126 -3.74 3.20 -0.86
N PHE A 127 -4.31 2.22 -1.55
CA PHE A 127 -5.42 2.39 -2.48
C PHE A 127 -6.59 1.50 -2.09
N LYS A 128 -7.79 2.07 -2.17
CA LYS A 128 -9.05 1.33 -1.99
C LYS A 128 -9.79 1.27 -3.31
N LYS A 129 -10.39 0.12 -3.65
CA LYS A 129 -11.31 0.01 -4.79
C LYS A 129 -12.43 1.05 -4.65
N TYR A 130 -12.68 1.81 -5.70
CA TYR A 130 -13.73 2.82 -5.74
C TYR A 130 -14.35 2.85 -7.14
N PRO A 131 -15.32 1.98 -7.46
CA PRO A 131 -15.97 1.96 -8.77
C PRO A 131 -16.62 3.31 -9.10
N THR A 132 -16.42 3.79 -10.33
CA THR A 132 -17.09 4.98 -10.86
C THR A 132 -17.98 4.58 -12.05
N PRO A 133 -18.90 5.45 -12.51
CA PRO A 133 -19.63 5.22 -13.74
C PRO A 133 -18.72 4.98 -14.96
N ALA A 134 -17.51 5.58 -14.97
CA ALA A 134 -16.55 5.41 -16.06
C ALA A 134 -15.78 4.08 -16.00
N SER A 135 -15.49 3.58 -14.79
CA SER A 135 -14.75 2.31 -14.65
C SER A 135 -14.98 1.60 -13.31
N SER A 136 -15.18 0.28 -13.37
CA SER A 136 -15.24 -0.60 -12.19
C SER A 136 -13.87 -0.87 -11.56
N ARG A 137 -12.79 -0.44 -12.24
CA ARG A 137 -11.39 -0.60 -11.85
C ARG A 137 -10.82 0.64 -11.15
N SER A 138 -11.60 1.72 -11.08
CA SER A 138 -11.25 2.96 -10.41
C SER A 138 -10.87 2.72 -8.93
N VAL A 139 -9.95 3.56 -8.44
CA VAL A 139 -9.40 3.46 -7.08
C VAL A 139 -9.39 4.81 -6.40
N GLN A 140 -9.52 4.83 -5.08
CA GLN A 140 -9.31 6.01 -4.25
C GLN A 140 -7.94 5.90 -3.55
N PHE A 141 -7.13 6.95 -3.61
CA PHE A 141 -5.89 7.02 -2.84
C PHE A 141 -6.21 7.38 -1.39
N LYS A 142 -5.76 6.56 -0.43
CA LYS A 142 -6.05 6.76 1.00
C LYS A 142 -4.88 7.37 1.78
N GLY A 143 -3.70 7.42 1.18
CA GLY A 143 -2.55 8.14 1.73
C GLY A 143 -1.23 7.40 1.63
N LEU A 144 -0.16 8.13 1.96
CA LEU A 144 1.17 7.59 2.20
C LEU A 144 1.24 7.07 3.64
N ALA A 145 1.78 5.88 3.82
CA ALA A 145 1.83 5.23 5.12
C ALA A 145 3.23 4.72 5.47
N ALA A 146 3.50 4.64 6.77
CA ALA A 146 4.67 4.01 7.37
C ALA A 146 4.25 2.80 8.22
N PRO A 147 5.08 1.75 8.30
CA PRO A 147 4.79 0.60 9.16
C PRO A 147 4.85 0.97 10.65
N GLY A 148 4.03 0.29 11.45
CA GLY A 148 3.89 0.56 12.88
C GLY A 148 2.88 1.66 13.18
N PHE A 149 2.63 1.85 14.48
CA PHE A 149 1.75 2.90 14.99
C PHE A 149 2.26 3.42 16.34
N ALA A 150 2.12 4.73 16.58
CA ALA A 150 2.60 5.33 17.81
C ALA A 150 1.92 4.70 19.04
N GLY A 151 2.72 4.26 20.02
CA GLY A 151 2.23 3.58 21.23
C GLY A 151 1.95 2.08 21.06
N LEU A 152 2.14 1.52 19.85
CA LEU A 152 2.02 0.08 19.61
C LEU A 152 3.41 -0.58 19.74
N PRO A 153 3.57 -1.65 20.56
CA PRO A 153 4.83 -2.36 20.66
C PRO A 153 5.12 -3.20 19.41
N SER A 154 6.39 -3.53 19.18
CA SER A 154 6.85 -4.36 18.05
C SER A 154 6.24 -5.76 18.00
N THR A 155 5.70 -6.25 19.11
CA THR A 155 5.00 -7.53 19.20
C THR A 155 3.54 -7.47 18.74
N ALA A 156 3.01 -6.26 18.49
CA ALA A 156 1.59 -6.04 18.19
C ALA A 156 1.35 -5.35 16.84
N ASP A 157 2.39 -4.82 16.19
CA ASP A 157 2.27 -4.11 14.92
C ASP A 157 2.37 -5.03 13.68
N LEU A 158 2.98 -6.20 13.82
CA LEU A 158 2.89 -7.31 12.88
C LEU A 158 2.65 -8.63 13.62
N VAL A 159 1.43 -9.17 13.50
CA VAL A 159 1.00 -10.38 14.24
C VAL A 159 0.58 -11.47 13.27
N ALA A 160 1.09 -12.69 13.47
CA ALA A 160 0.58 -13.88 12.79
C ALA A 160 -0.74 -14.31 13.47
N VAL A 161 -1.86 -14.17 12.76
CA VAL A 161 -3.19 -14.53 13.24
C VAL A 161 -3.63 -15.86 12.62
N TRP A 162 -4.28 -16.70 13.42
CA TRP A 162 -4.85 -17.96 12.96
C TRP A 162 -6.25 -17.75 12.37
N ARG A 163 -6.53 -18.44 11.27
CA ARG A 163 -7.87 -18.63 10.71
C ARG A 163 -8.15 -20.10 10.45
N THR A 164 -9.44 -20.41 10.34
CA THR A 164 -9.93 -21.74 9.98
C THR A 164 -10.89 -21.59 8.81
N THR A 165 -10.63 -22.32 7.73
CA THR A 165 -11.53 -22.44 6.58
C THR A 165 -11.66 -23.92 6.26
N GLU A 166 -12.89 -24.41 6.10
CA GLU A 166 -13.17 -25.83 5.81
C GLU A 166 -12.45 -26.82 6.76
N GLY A 167 -12.37 -26.47 8.05
CA GLY A 167 -11.71 -27.30 9.07
C GLY A 167 -10.18 -27.26 9.06
N GLN A 168 -9.55 -26.54 8.13
CA GLN A 168 -8.11 -26.40 8.06
C GLN A 168 -7.66 -25.08 8.68
N ARG A 169 -6.67 -25.16 9.57
CA ARG A 169 -6.06 -23.98 10.20
C ARG A 169 -4.86 -23.51 9.40
N PHE A 170 -4.74 -22.20 9.25
CA PHE A 170 -3.60 -21.55 8.62
C PHE A 170 -3.37 -20.17 9.23
N GLN A 171 -2.17 -19.62 9.02
CA GLN A 171 -1.80 -18.32 9.54
C GLN A 171 -1.72 -17.27 8.44
N ASN A 172 -2.07 -16.04 8.77
CA ASN A 172 -1.81 -14.88 7.94
C ASN A 172 -1.31 -13.72 8.81
N TYR A 173 -0.75 -12.68 8.20
CA TYR A 173 -0.38 -11.50 8.95
C TYR A 173 -1.56 -10.54 9.14
N ARG A 174 -1.59 -9.89 10.31
CA ARG A 174 -2.26 -8.63 10.57
C ARG A 174 -1.19 -7.58 10.79
N ALA A 175 -1.06 -6.64 9.87
CA ALA A 175 -0.08 -5.56 9.93
C ALA A 175 -0.77 -4.22 10.23
N VAL A 176 -0.11 -3.38 11.02
CA VAL A 176 -0.58 -2.03 11.37
C VAL A 176 0.34 -0.99 10.77
N PHE A 177 -0.25 0.00 10.11
CA PHE A 177 0.42 1.13 9.50
C PHE A 177 -0.15 2.45 10.02
N THR A 178 0.66 3.49 9.95
CA THR A 178 0.25 4.88 10.20
C THR A 178 0.16 5.62 8.88
N VAL A 179 -1.02 6.13 8.53
CA VAL A 179 -1.19 7.08 7.43
C VAL A 179 -0.64 8.42 7.85
N LEU A 180 0.34 8.92 7.09
CA LEU A 180 1.05 10.15 7.37
C LEU A 180 0.18 11.35 6.98
N ASN A 181 0.31 12.46 7.73
CA ASN A 181 -0.33 13.73 7.40
C ASN A 181 0.35 14.42 6.20
N ILE A 182 0.18 13.81 5.02
CA ILE A 182 0.73 14.25 3.73
C ILE A 182 -0.44 14.28 2.75
N PRO A 183 -1.04 15.46 2.49
CA PRO A 183 -2.26 15.57 1.68
C PRO A 183 -2.01 15.31 0.19
N VAL A 184 -0.79 15.54 -0.28
CA VAL A 184 -0.38 15.36 -1.68
C VAL A 184 0.99 14.72 -1.72
N VAL A 185 1.12 13.63 -2.48
CA VAL A 185 2.38 13.02 -2.87
C VAL A 185 2.65 13.42 -4.32
N GLU A 186 3.68 14.26 -4.50
CA GLU A 186 3.99 14.85 -5.80
C GLU A 186 4.46 13.82 -6.83
N ARG A 187 4.06 14.04 -8.09
CA ARG A 187 4.49 13.25 -9.25
C ARG A 187 6.01 13.21 -9.40
N SER A 188 6.70 14.31 -9.08
CA SER A 188 8.16 14.42 -9.04
C SER A 188 8.78 13.33 -8.13
N TRP A 189 8.31 13.24 -6.89
CA TRP A 189 8.79 12.26 -5.91
C TRP A 189 8.50 10.81 -6.34
N LEU A 190 7.35 10.54 -6.94
CA LEU A 190 7.04 9.22 -7.48
C LEU A 190 7.99 8.81 -8.62
N ARG A 191 8.41 9.77 -9.47
CA ARG A 191 9.40 9.52 -10.52
C ARG A 191 10.79 9.26 -9.94
N GLU A 192 11.17 9.99 -8.89
CA GLU A 192 12.44 9.76 -8.18
C GLU A 192 12.51 8.32 -7.65
N LEU A 193 11.44 7.84 -6.98
CA LEU A 193 11.34 6.46 -6.48
C LEU A 193 11.47 5.40 -7.58
N SER A 194 10.89 5.63 -8.76
CA SER A 194 11.01 4.69 -9.89
C SER A 194 12.41 4.69 -10.52
N SER A 195 13.15 5.79 -10.42
CA SER A 195 14.47 5.94 -11.04
C SER A 195 15.62 5.31 -10.24
N GLY A 196 15.37 4.91 -8.98
CA GLY A 196 16.39 4.32 -8.11
C GLY A 196 17.47 5.31 -7.63
N ASN A 197 17.30 6.60 -7.90
CA ASN A 197 18.13 7.66 -7.33
C ASN A 197 17.89 7.77 -5.82
N SER A 198 18.87 8.24 -5.06
CA SER A 198 18.76 8.46 -3.61
C SER A 198 17.59 9.40 -3.31
N VAL A 199 16.45 8.84 -2.93
CA VAL A 199 15.23 9.62 -2.70
C VAL A 199 15.26 10.20 -1.30
N SER A 200 14.82 11.45 -1.15
CA SER A 200 14.36 11.96 0.13
C SER A 200 13.30 11.01 0.71
N LEU A 201 13.52 10.50 1.92
CA LEU A 201 12.64 9.52 2.58
C LEU A 201 11.17 9.97 2.66
N LEU A 202 10.90 11.28 2.52
CA LEU A 202 9.57 11.84 2.49
C LEU A 202 9.40 12.77 1.27
N PRO A 203 8.18 12.88 0.70
CA PRO A 203 7.87 13.94 -0.25
C PRO A 203 8.09 15.31 0.39
N ARG A 204 8.51 16.29 -0.41
CA ARG A 204 8.75 17.65 0.08
C ARG A 204 7.44 18.18 0.69
N ARG A 205 7.50 18.72 1.91
CA ARG A 205 6.33 19.42 2.48
C ARG A 205 6.04 20.63 1.59
N PRO A 206 4.78 20.90 1.22
CA PRO A 206 4.44 22.16 0.56
C PRO A 206 4.91 23.31 1.47
N PRO A 207 5.42 24.41 0.91
CA PRO A 207 5.79 25.58 1.71
C PRO A 207 4.54 26.00 2.49
N GLY A 208 4.64 25.99 3.82
CA GLY A 208 3.54 26.39 4.69
C GLY A 208 3.11 27.80 4.30
N ARG A 209 1.83 27.98 3.98
CA ARG A 209 1.26 29.32 3.96
C ARG A 209 1.31 29.83 5.39
N ILE A 210 2.21 30.77 5.63
CA ILE A 210 2.17 31.66 6.77
C ILE A 210 0.91 32.51 6.55
N GLY A 211 -0.06 32.36 7.44
CA GLY A 211 -1.32 33.09 7.48
C GLY A 211 -1.88 33.01 8.87
#